data_AF-A0AAU9QLN6-F1
#
_entry.id   AF-A0AAU9QLN6-F1
#
_cell.length_a   1.000
_cell.length_b   1.000
_cell.length_c   1.000
_cell.angle_alpha   90.00
_cell.angle_beta   90.00
_cell.angle_gamma   90.00
#
_symmetry.space_group_name_H-M   'P 1'
#
loop_
_entity.id
_entity.type
_entity.pdbx_description
1 polymer ?
#
loop_
_entity_poly.entity_id
_entity_poly.type
_entity_poly.pdbx_seq_one_letter_code
_entity_poly.pdbx_strand_id
1 'polypeptide(L)' 'MKEATSMTAKEVTVECPHCDKTTEGYIGDPRGTEVECEHCSQAFKIHPEADIEMH' A
#
# COMPACT_ATOMS: atom_id res chain seq x y z
N MET A 1 17.84 28.46 -13.30
CA MET A 1 16.66 27.57 -13.40
C MET A 1 15.98 27.55 -12.04
N LYS A 2 14.67 27.78 -11.96
CA LYS A 2 13.94 27.60 -10.69
C LYS A 2 13.42 26.18 -10.68
N GLU A 3 13.84 25.43 -9.67
CA GLU A 3 13.50 24.04 -9.47
C GLU A 3 12.29 23.94 -8.55
N ALA A 4 11.49 22.89 -8.71
CA ALA A 4 10.41 22.60 -7.77
C ALA A 4 11.04 22.32 -6.40
N THR A 5 10.51 22.98 -5.36
CA THR A 5 11.10 22.95 -4.02
C THR A 5 10.26 22.18 -3.01
N SER A 6 9.12 21.58 -3.38
CA SER A 6 8.35 20.74 -2.46
C SER A 6 7.82 19.47 -3.11
N MET A 7 7.98 18.36 -2.40
CA MET A 7 7.23 17.14 -2.61
C MET A 7 6.83 16.57 -1.24
N THR A 8 5.70 15.87 -1.18
CA THR A 8 5.32 15.11 0.02
C THR A 8 4.67 13.82 -0.46
N ALA A 9 5.34 12.70 -0.20
CA ALA A 9 4.80 11.37 -0.41
C ALA A 9 4.61 10.73 0.97
N LYS A 10 3.46 10.06 1.16
CA LYS A 10 3.22 9.18 2.31
C LYS A 10 2.90 7.81 1.76
N GLU A 11 3.61 6.82 2.25
CA GLU A 11 3.42 5.42 1.88
C GLU A 11 2.50 4.75 2.90
N VAL A 12 1.58 3.94 2.38
CA VAL A 12 0.84 2.93 3.14
C VAL A 12 1.41 1.57 2.75
N THR A 13 1.47 0.66 3.68
CA THR A 13 1.87 -0.73 3.44
C THR A 13 0.73 -1.66 3.81
N VAL A 14 0.68 -2.84 3.18
CA VAL A 14 -0.41 -3.80 3.35
C VAL A 14 0.15 -5.19 3.51
N GLU A 15 -0.17 -5.86 4.62
CA GLU A 15 0.20 -7.25 4.85
C GLU A 15 -0.63 -8.18 3.95
N CYS A 16 0.05 -9.05 3.20
CA CYS A 16 -0.60 -10.02 2.34
C CYS A 16 -1.22 -11.14 3.19
N PRO A 17 -2.53 -11.41 3.07
CA PRO A 17 -3.23 -12.43 3.87
C PRO A 17 -2.84 -13.87 3.50
N HIS A 18 -2.04 -14.07 2.45
CA HIS A 18 -1.64 -15.40 1.98
C HIS A 18 -0.24 -15.82 2.42
N CYS A 19 0.69 -14.86 2.55
CA CYS A 19 2.09 -15.16 2.83
C CYS A 19 2.70 -14.32 3.95
N ASP A 20 1.89 -13.50 4.62
CA ASP A 20 2.26 -12.68 5.79
C ASP A 20 3.42 -11.72 5.51
N LYS A 21 3.67 -11.42 4.23
CA LYS A 21 4.66 -10.44 3.79
C LYS A 21 3.97 -9.13 3.46
N THR A 22 4.66 -8.05 3.79
CA THR A 22 4.20 -6.69 3.51
C THR A 22 4.42 -6.34 2.04
N THR A 23 3.38 -5.79 1.44
CA THR A 23 3.39 -5.14 0.13
C THR A 23 3.53 -3.64 0.37
N GLU A 24 4.50 -3.00 -0.30
CA GLU A 24 4.89 -1.60 -0.08
C GLU A 24 4.53 -0.72 -1.29
N GLY A 25 4.81 0.59 -1.23
CA GLY A 25 4.68 1.47 -2.39
C GLY A 25 3.29 2.09 -2.66
N TYR A 26 2.31 1.91 -1.76
CA TYR A 26 1.00 2.54 -1.95
C TYR A 26 1.05 4.03 -1.60
N ILE A 27 0.85 4.88 -2.61
CA ILE A 27 0.70 6.33 -2.43
C ILE A 27 -0.79 6.64 -2.24
N GLY A 28 -1.18 6.99 -1.01
CA GLY A 28 -2.58 7.25 -0.64
C GLY A 28 -3.23 6.07 0.06
N ASP A 29 -4.57 5.99 -0.01
CA ASP A 29 -5.36 4.95 0.65
C ASP A 29 -5.71 3.82 -0.35
N PRO A 30 -5.12 2.62 -0.23
CA PRO A 30 -5.37 1.51 -1.14
C PRO A 30 -6.60 0.67 -0.78
N ARG A 31 -7.38 1.02 0.26
CA ARG A 31 -8.54 0.23 0.70
C ARG A 31 -9.61 0.09 -0.40
N GLY A 32 -10.22 -1.09 -0.47
CA GLY A 32 -11.23 -1.44 -1.46
C GLY A 32 -10.68 -1.88 -2.83
N THR A 33 -9.37 -1.77 -3.05
CA THR A 33 -8.72 -2.21 -4.30
C THR A 33 -8.33 -3.68 -4.26
N GLU A 34 -8.25 -4.29 -5.45
CA GLU A 34 -7.63 -5.60 -5.64
C GLU A 34 -6.18 -5.39 -6.10
N VAL A 35 -5.27 -6.09 -5.43
CA VAL A 35 -3.83 -5.97 -5.63
C VAL A 35 -3.22 -7.36 -5.72
N GLU A 36 -2.10 -7.48 -6.43
CA GLU A 36 -1.31 -8.70 -6.49
C GLU A 36 -0.12 -8.58 -5.54
N CYS A 37 0.09 -9.59 -4.68
CA CYS A 37 1.25 -9.62 -3.81
C CYS A 37 2.53 -9.86 -4.62
N GLU A 38 3.51 -8.97 -4.48
CA GLU A 38 4.82 -9.08 -5.15
C GLU A 38 5.64 -10.32 -4.71
N HIS A 39 5.30 -10.92 -3.57
CA HIS A 39 6.07 -12.04 -2.99
C HIS A 39 5.53 -13.42 -3.33
N CYS A 40 4.20 -13.59 -3.38
CA CYS A 40 3.56 -14.88 -3.66
C CYS A 40 2.73 -14.89 -4.96
N SER A 41 2.64 -13.75 -5.65
CA SER A 41 1.87 -13.59 -6.90
C SER A 41 0.39 -13.95 -6.76
N GLN A 42 -0.16 -13.91 -5.55
CA GLN A 42 -1.59 -14.10 -5.31
C GLN A 42 -2.30 -12.76 -5.22
N ALA A 43 -3.43 -12.66 -5.90
CA ALA A 43 -4.33 -11.52 -5.80
C ALA A 43 -5.08 -11.55 -4.46
N PHE A 44 -5.29 -10.37 -3.89
CA PHE A 44 -6.14 -10.19 -2.72
C PHE A 44 -6.80 -8.81 -2.76
N LYS A 45 -7.95 -8.69 -2.08
CA LYS A 45 -8.69 -7.44 -1.96
C LYS A 45 -8.45 -6.83 -0.60
N ILE A 46 -8.04 -5.57 -0.57
CA ILE A 46 -7.91 -4.79 0.66
C ILE A 46 -9.31 -4.42 1.12
N HIS A 47 -9.67 -4.75 2.36
CA HIS A 47 -11.00 -4.45 2.88
C HIS A 47 -11.25 -2.92 2.84
N PRO A 48 -12.42 -2.44 2.39
CA PRO A 48 -12.72 -1.01 2.32
C PRO A 48 -12.66 -0.32 3.69
N GLU A 49 -12.90 -1.08 4.75
CA GLU A 49 -12.85 -0.63 6.15
C GLU A 49 -11.66 -1.25 6.90
N ALA A 50 -10.59 -1.63 6.21
CA ALA A 50 -9.38 -2.09 6.91
C ALA A 50 -8.89 -1.00 7.88
N ASP A 51 -8.52 -1.43 9.08
CA ASP A 51 -7.90 -0.57 10.09
C ASP A 51 -6.54 -0.08 9.59
N ILE A 52 -6.24 1.19 9.87
CA ILE A 52 -4.95 1.81 9.54
C ILE A 52 -4.22 2.05 10.85
N GLU A 53 -3.22 1.23 11.10
CA GLU A 53 -2.33 1.38 12.26
C GLU A 53 -1.18 2.32 11.91
N MET A 54 -0.95 3.34 12.74
CA MET A 54 0.19 4.25 12.60
C MET A 54 1.37 3.68 13.39
N HIS A 55 2.45 3.30 12.69
CA HIS A 55 3.71 2.88 13.32
C HIS A 55 4.71 4.04 13.39
#